data_AF-A0A1Y2FXX3-F1
#
_entry.id   AF-A0A1Y2FXX3-F1
#
_cell.length_a   1.000
_cell.length_b   1.000
_cell.length_c   1.000
_cell.angle_alpha   90.00
_cell.angle_beta   90.00
_cell.angle_gamma   90.00
#
_symmetry.space_group_name_H-M   'P 1'
#
loop_
_entity.id
_entity.type
_entity.pdbx_description
1 polymer ?
#
loop_
_entity_poly.entity_id
_entity_poly.type
_entity_poly.pdbx_seq_one_letter_code
_entity_poly.pdbx_strand_id
1 'polypeptide(L)' 'EATIYEELQMLQGHFVPELKLAGIMDGMEMVLVTEFTGSDLCNKHLDASDRDKIRGALSAIHDLGVLHGDIRPDNI' A
#
# COMPACT_ATOMS: atom_id res chain seq x y z
N GLU A 1 7.95 -8.11 -5.03
CA GLU A 1 7.46 -7.05 -4.11
C GLU A 1 8.17 -5.73 -4.32
N ALA A 2 9.50 -5.60 -4.17
CA ALA A 2 10.18 -4.30 -4.40
C ALA A 2 9.87 -3.66 -5.76
N THR A 3 9.80 -4.46 -6.84
CA THR A 3 9.48 -4.00 -8.20
C THR A 3 8.05 -3.45 -8.35
N ILE A 4 7.10 -3.88 -7.51
CA ILE A 4 5.72 -3.37 -7.58
C ILE A 4 5.67 -1.90 -7.18
N TYR A 5 6.56 -1.47 -6.29
CA TYR A 5 6.66 -0.07 -5.90
C TYR A 5 7.20 0.81 -7.04
N GLU A 6 7.98 0.25 -7.97
CA GLU A 6 8.38 0.96 -9.19
C GLU A 6 7.18 1.16 -10.11
N GLU A 7 6.33 0.14 -10.28
CA GLU A 7 5.08 0.23 -11.05
C GLU A 7 4.10 1.23 -10.42
N LEU A 8 4.03 1.25 -9.08
CA LEU A 8 3.15 2.11 -8.29
C LEU A 8 3.77 3.47 -7.95
N GLN A 9 4.90 3.86 -8.56
CA GLN A 9 5.67 5.04 -8.17
C GLN A 9 4.82 6.32 -8.05
N MET A 10 3.87 6.51 -8.97
CA MET A 10 3.00 7.69 -9.00
C MET A 10 1.91 7.70 -7.92
N LEU A 11 1.64 6.57 -7.26
CA LEU A 11 0.62 6.42 -6.23
C LEU A 11 1.20 6.44 -4.80
N GLN A 12 2.52 6.38 -4.69
CA GLN A 12 3.24 6.41 -3.42
C GLN A 12 3.02 7.73 -2.67
N GLY A 13 2.83 7.65 -1.35
CA GLY A 13 2.54 8.80 -0.49
C GLY A 13 1.12 9.36 -0.63
N HIS A 14 0.27 8.71 -1.45
CA HIS A 14 -1.11 9.13 -1.70
C HIS A 14 -2.11 8.00 -1.45
N PHE A 15 -1.92 6.87 -2.12
CA PHE A 15 -2.80 5.70 -2.03
C PHE A 15 -2.06 4.45 -1.56
N VAL A 16 -0.75 4.38 -1.75
CA VAL A 16 0.11 3.33 -1.21
C VAL A 16 1.24 3.97 -0.41
N PRO A 17 1.75 3.30 0.65
CA PRO A 17 2.88 3.80 1.41
C PRO A 17 4.08 4.15 0.51
N GLU A 18 4.78 5.24 0.79
CA GLU A 18 6.03 5.54 0.08
C GLU A 18 7.16 4.57 0.47
N LEU A 19 7.81 3.95 -0.51
CA LEU A 19 8.99 3.10 -0.31
C LEU A 19 10.21 3.99 -0.08
N LYS A 20 10.80 3.89 1.11
CA LYS A 20 12.00 4.64 1.51
C LYS A 20 13.28 3.88 1.22
N LEU A 21 13.26 2.56 1.40
CA LEU A 21 14.42 1.69 1.16
C LEU A 21 13.97 0.27 0.82
N ALA A 22 14.65 -0.35 -0.14
CA ALA A 22 14.54 -1.77 -0.42
C ALA A 22 15.93 -2.36 -0.63
N GLY A 23 16.22 -3.51 -0.02
CA GLY A 23 17.52 -4.15 -0.16
C GLY A 23 17.68 -5.42 0.66
N ILE A 24 18.83 -6.07 0.53
CA ILE A 24 19.16 -7.28 1.28
C ILE A 24 19.96 -6.88 2.53
N MET A 25 19.49 -7.29 3.71
CA MET A 25 20.21 -7.12 4.98
C MET A 25 20.88 -8.42 5.39
N ASP A 26 22.13 -8.34 5.86
CA ASP A 26 22.98 -9.46 6.29
C ASP A 26 23.05 -10.64 5.28
N GLY A 27 22.82 -10.35 4.00
CA GLY A 27 22.90 -11.31 2.89
C GLY A 27 21.76 -12.33 2.81
N MET A 28 20.75 -12.28 3.69
CA MET A 28 19.73 -13.34 3.77
C MET A 28 18.28 -12.83 3.69
N GLU A 29 17.99 -11.61 4.13
CA GLU A 29 16.61 -11.11 4.20
C GLU A 29 16.40 -9.90 3.31
N MET A 30 15.34 -9.96 2.48
CA MET A 30 14.84 -8.79 1.77
C MET A 30 14.11 -7.90 2.77
N VAL A 31 14.56 -6.65 2.89
CA VAL A 31 13.95 -5.64 3.75
C VAL A 31 13.30 -4.58 2.87
N LEU A 32 12.03 -4.29 3.16
CA LEU A 32 11.28 -3.17 2.61
C LEU A 32 10.97 -2.20 3.76
N VAL A 33 11.42 -0.96 3.60
CA VAL A 33 11.13 0.14 4.54
C VAL A 33 10.19 1.10 3.84
N THR A 34 8.98 1.24 4.36
CA THR A 34 7.98 2.19 3.86
C THR A 34 7.73 3.31 4.86
N GLU A 35 7.02 4.34 4.42
CA GLU A 35 6.48 5.34 5.33
C GLU A 35 5.54 4.73 6.36
N PHE A 36 5.43 5.41 7.51
CA PHE A 36 4.44 5.08 8.52
C PHE A 36 3.15 5.84 8.23
N THR A 37 2.07 5.12 7.90
CA THR A 37 0.78 5.69 7.49
C THR A 37 -0.23 5.82 8.65
N GLY A 38 0.16 5.45 9.87
CA GLY A 38 -0.69 5.51 11.06
C GLY A 38 -1.16 4.14 11.52
N SER A 39 -2.40 4.07 11.99
CA SER A 39 -3.04 2.84 12.44
C SER A 39 -3.94 2.27 11.36
N ASP A 40 -3.96 0.95 11.27
CA ASP A 40 -4.84 0.20 10.38
C ASP A 40 -6.34 0.41 10.71
N LEU A 41 -7.20 -0.12 9.85
CA LEU A 41 -8.64 -0.10 10.06
C LEU A 41 -9.13 -1.15 11.08
N CYS A 42 -8.24 -1.87 11.76
CA CYS A 42 -8.62 -2.95 12.65
C CYS A 42 -9.44 -2.38 13.83
N ASN A 43 -10.74 -2.75 13.88
CA ASN A 43 -11.76 -2.21 14.79
C ASN A 43 -12.35 -0.82 14.45
N LYS A 44 -12.05 -0.24 13.28
CA LYS A 44 -12.70 0.99 12.80
C LYS A 44 -14.02 0.67 12.09
N HIS A 45 -15.09 1.37 12.44
CA HIS A 45 -16.32 1.38 11.63
C HIS A 45 -16.13 2.29 10.42
N LEU A 46 -16.31 1.76 9.21
CA LEU A 46 -16.18 2.52 7.98
C LEU A 46 -17.50 3.21 7.64
N ASP A 47 -17.46 4.51 7.41
CA ASP A 47 -18.60 5.24 6.86
C ASP A 47 -18.64 5.13 5.33
N ALA A 48 -19.52 5.88 4.67
CA ALA A 48 -19.60 5.89 3.21
C ALA A 48 -18.36 6.57 2.58
N SER A 49 -17.82 7.61 3.23
CA SER A 49 -16.68 8.38 2.74
C SER A 49 -15.39 7.56 2.79
N ASP A 50 -15.15 6.82 3.87
CA ASP A 50 -14.04 5.87 3.99
C ASP A 50 -14.08 4.84 2.86
N ARG A 51 -15.26 4.28 2.57
CA ARG A 51 -15.44 3.29 1.49
C ARG A 51 -15.17 3.88 0.12
N ASP A 52 -15.61 5.11 -0.14
CA ASP A 52 -15.35 5.77 -1.42
C ASP A 52 -13.86 6.09 -1.61
N LYS A 53 -13.14 6.46 -0.54
CA LYS A 53 -11.68 6.63 -0.58
C LYS A 53 -10.97 5.32 -0.91
N ILE A 54 -11.33 4.22 -0.22
CA ILE A 54 -10.76 2.89 -0.49
C ILE A 54 -11.01 2.48 -1.94
N ARG A 55 -12.25 2.67 -2.43
CA ARG A 55 -12.59 2.39 -3.84
C ARG A 55 -11.78 3.23 -4.82
N GLY A 56 -11.57 4.51 -4.52
CA GLY A 56 -10.74 5.40 -5.33
C GLY A 56 -9.28 4.94 -5.40
N ALA A 57 -8.70 4.58 -4.26
CA ALA A 57 -7.34 4.03 -4.17
C ALA A 57 -7.21 2.73 -4.99
N LEU A 58 -8.15 1.79 -4.81
CA LEU A 58 -8.15 0.53 -5.56
C LEU A 58 -8.33 0.76 -7.07
N SER A 59 -9.17 1.71 -7.48
CA SER A 59 -9.30 2.07 -8.89
C SER A 59 -7.97 2.57 -9.47
N ALA A 60 -7.28 3.46 -8.76
CA ALA A 60 -5.98 3.98 -9.20
C ALA A 60 -4.93 2.87 -9.33
N ILE A 61 -4.91 1.90 -8.41
CA ILE A 61 -4.02 0.74 -8.49
C ILE A 61 -4.39 -0.12 -9.72
N HIS A 62 -5.68 -0.37 -9.95
CA HIS A 62 -6.16 -1.16 -11.08
C HIS A 62 -5.90 -0.48 -12.44
N ASP A 63 -5.92 0.85 -12.51
CA ASP A 63 -5.60 1.61 -13.74
C ASP A 63 -4.14 1.38 -14.19
N LEU A 64 -3.25 0.99 -13.28
CA LEU A 64 -1.88 0.57 -13.56
C LEU A 64 -1.75 -0.92 -13.91
N GLY A 65 -2.86 -1.66 -13.95
CA GLY A 65 -2.88 -3.09 -14.24
C GLY A 65 -2.46 -3.99 -13.06
N VAL A 66 -2.31 -3.41 -11.87
CA VAL A 66 -1.88 -4.12 -10.65
C VAL A 66 -3.12 -4.54 -9.85
N LEU A 67 -3.08 -5.72 -9.23
CA LEU A 67 -4.06 -6.15 -8.23
C LEU A 67 -3.44 -6.10 -6.84
N HIS A 68 -4.16 -5.60 -5.84
CA HIS A 68 -3.65 -5.52 -4.47
C HIS A 68 -3.41 -6.91 -3.84
N GLY A 69 -4.27 -7.90 -4.11
CA GLY A 69 -4.05 -9.30 -3.73
C GLY A 69 -4.32 -9.69 -2.26
N ASP A 70 -4.41 -8.73 -1.32
CA ASP A 70 -4.64 -9.00 0.11
C ASP A 70 -5.36 -7.82 0.80
N ILE A 71 -6.58 -7.53 0.33
CA ILE A 71 -7.40 -6.43 0.88
C ILE A 71 -8.10 -6.92 2.15
N ARG A 72 -7.64 -6.43 3.30
CA ARG A 72 -8.25 -6.67 4.62
C ARG A 72 -7.97 -5.49 5.55
N PRO A 73 -8.71 -5.34 6.67
CA PRO A 73 -8.58 -4.17 7.56
C PRO A 73 -7.15 -3.89 8.03
N ASP A 74 -6.34 -4.93 8.27
CA ASP A 74 -4.95 -4.80 8.72
C ASP A 74 -4.00 -4.20 7.65
N ASN A 75 -4.42 -4.19 6.38
CA ASN A 75 -3.62 -3.76 5.24
C ASN A 75 -4.14 -2.46 4.62
N ILE A 76 -5.01 -1.72 5.31
CA ILE A 76 -5.56 -0.42 4.88
C ILE A 76 -5.38 0.61 5.98
#